data_AF-A0A0C3Q1D7-F1
#
_entry.id   AF-A0A0C3Q1D7-F1
#
_cell.length_a   1.000
_cell.length_b   1.000
_cell.length_c   1.000
_cell.angle_alpha   90.00
_cell.angle_beta   90.00
_cell.angle_gamma   90.00
#
_symmetry.space_group_name_H-M   'P 1'
#
loop_
_entity.id
_entity.type
_entity.pdbx_description
1 polymer ?
#
loop_
_entity_poly.entity_id
_entity_poly.type
_entity_poly.pdbx_seq_one_letter_code
_entity_poly.pdbx_strand_id
1 'polypeptide(L)'
;MGRRLAAKTLLLGALCSSASAFYLPGAAPKDYALGDQVPVYVNALTPVIAANAKLFHFCTPEEGVKKQSESLGSILFGDRIFNSPYKLYMGKNSSCTVLCKSVVPPADAKFINERILEDQAINWLVDGLPASELKQDPKSGDIFYDMGFNLGNDDDEYAEKPILNNHYDIKMEYHTKDEKNFRVVGVLVWPFSLAPQASGKPNCDTMAANSPPLYLSESKTNEFFYTYTITWSRSETPWATRWDNYLHIFDPKIHWFSLVNSIVIVVFLCVMVSMILLRTVSRDV
;
A
#
# COMPACT_ATOMS: atom_id res chain seq x y z
N MET A 1 9.73 25.36 -60.65
CA MET A 1 10.11 25.58 -59.24
C MET A 1 9.11 25.00 -58.22
N GLY A 2 8.15 24.12 -58.60
CA GLY A 2 7.11 23.60 -57.69
C GLY A 2 7.31 22.18 -57.14
N ARG A 3 8.17 21.34 -57.75
CA ARG A 3 8.37 19.94 -57.32
C ARG A 3 9.29 19.74 -56.11
N ARG A 4 10.17 20.72 -55.82
CA ARG A 4 11.10 20.64 -54.67
C ARG A 4 10.48 21.10 -53.35
N LEU A 5 9.36 21.84 -53.40
CA LEU A 5 8.65 22.28 -52.20
C LEU A 5 7.81 21.14 -51.61
N ALA A 6 7.08 20.39 -52.45
CA ALA A 6 6.25 19.27 -52.02
C ALA A 6 7.06 18.13 -51.34
N ALA A 7 8.27 17.86 -51.81
CA ALA A 7 9.15 16.84 -51.21
C ALA A 7 9.68 17.25 -49.82
N LYS A 8 9.86 18.56 -49.56
CA LYS A 8 10.27 19.05 -48.24
C LYS A 8 9.10 19.07 -47.24
N THR A 9 7.88 19.29 -47.70
CA THR A 9 6.68 19.22 -46.83
C THR A 9 6.35 17.78 -46.44
N LEU A 10 6.60 16.80 -47.32
CA LEU A 10 6.38 15.38 -47.03
C LEU A 10 7.39 14.81 -46.00
N LEU A 11 8.64 15.30 -46.00
CA LEU A 11 9.66 14.88 -45.04
C LEU A 11 9.42 15.41 -43.62
N LEU A 12 8.77 16.57 -43.47
CA LEU A 12 8.43 17.11 -42.14
C LEU A 12 7.27 16.35 -41.48
N GLY A 13 6.36 15.77 -42.27
CA GLY A 13 5.26 14.95 -41.76
C GLY A 13 5.70 13.56 -41.26
N ALA A 14 6.80 13.01 -41.79
CA ALA A 14 7.28 11.67 -41.45
C ALA A 14 8.04 11.59 -40.11
N LEU A 15 8.45 12.73 -39.53
CA LEU A 15 9.16 12.79 -38.24
C LEU A 15 8.22 12.82 -37.01
N CYS A 16 6.90 12.93 -37.20
CA CYS A 16 5.93 13.07 -36.10
C CYS A 16 5.23 11.76 -35.66
N SER A 17 5.51 10.60 -36.30
CA SER A 17 4.64 9.42 -36.14
C SER A 17 5.15 8.33 -35.20
N SER A 18 5.97 8.64 -34.19
CA SER A 18 6.37 7.65 -33.18
C SER A 18 6.55 8.25 -31.79
N ALA A 19 5.58 9.05 -31.35
CA ALA A 19 5.46 9.35 -29.93
C ALA A 19 4.85 8.11 -29.24
N SER A 20 5.70 7.18 -28.79
CA SER A 20 5.27 6.14 -27.87
C SER A 20 4.94 6.80 -26.54
N ALA A 21 3.65 7.02 -26.28
CA ALA A 21 3.17 7.49 -24.99
C ALA A 21 3.48 6.42 -23.94
N PHE A 22 4.45 6.69 -23.08
CA PHE A 22 4.77 5.84 -21.94
C PHE A 22 3.80 6.17 -20.80
N TYR A 23 2.90 5.24 -20.49
CA TYR A 23 2.05 5.37 -19.30
C TYR A 23 2.87 5.00 -18.07
N LEU A 24 3.00 5.94 -17.14
CA LEU A 24 3.52 5.68 -15.80
C LEU A 24 2.36 5.21 -14.92
N PRO A 25 2.34 3.94 -14.47
CA PRO A 25 1.33 3.47 -13.52
C PRO A 25 1.29 4.37 -12.28
N GLY A 26 0.10 4.88 -11.95
CA GLY A 26 -0.13 5.77 -10.81
C GLY A 26 -0.12 7.28 -11.14
N ALA A 27 0.23 7.68 -12.37
CA ALA A 27 0.28 9.09 -12.76
C ALA A 27 -1.07 9.68 -13.23
N ALA A 28 -1.98 8.85 -13.75
CA ALA A 28 -3.30 9.29 -14.21
C ALA A 28 -4.42 8.71 -13.33
N PRO A 29 -5.55 9.43 -13.19
CA PRO A 29 -6.71 8.91 -12.49
C PRO A 29 -7.28 7.69 -13.22
N LYS A 30 -7.62 6.66 -12.45
CA LYS A 30 -8.41 5.54 -12.94
C LYS A 30 -9.87 5.75 -12.55
N ASP A 31 -10.71 5.81 -13.58
CA ASP A 31 -12.16 5.89 -13.43
C ASP A 31 -12.75 4.48 -13.41
N TYR A 32 -13.56 4.19 -12.40
CA TYR A 32 -14.34 2.96 -12.27
C TYR A 32 -15.82 3.26 -12.49
N ALA A 33 -16.54 2.35 -13.12
CA ALA A 33 -18.00 2.29 -13.09
C ALA A 33 -18.48 1.49 -11.85
N LEU A 34 -19.75 1.65 -11.48
CA LEU A 34 -20.35 0.82 -10.44
C LEU A 34 -20.28 -0.65 -10.80
N GLY A 35 -19.80 -1.47 -9.86
CA GLY A 35 -19.62 -2.90 -10.04
C GLY A 35 -18.34 -3.31 -10.77
N ASP A 36 -17.50 -2.37 -11.24
CA ASP A 36 -16.18 -2.71 -11.77
C ASP A 36 -15.31 -3.35 -10.68
N GLN A 37 -14.47 -4.31 -11.09
CA GLN A 37 -13.52 -4.92 -10.18
C GLN A 37 -12.45 -3.90 -9.78
N VAL A 38 -12.22 -3.78 -8.47
CA VAL A 38 -11.17 -2.95 -7.89
C VAL A 38 -10.07 -3.90 -7.39
N PRO A 39 -8.94 -4.03 -8.12
CA PRO A 39 -7.90 -4.97 -7.76
C PRO A 39 -7.20 -4.56 -6.47
N VAL A 40 -7.00 -5.55 -5.58
CA VAL A 40 -6.15 -5.42 -4.41
C VAL A 40 -4.85 -6.14 -4.69
N TYR A 41 -3.75 -5.43 -4.49
CA TYR A 41 -2.41 -5.97 -4.61
C TYR A 41 -1.75 -6.08 -3.24
N VAL A 42 -0.76 -6.95 -3.12
CA VAL A 42 0.03 -7.15 -1.90
C VAL A 42 1.49 -6.91 -2.19
N ASN A 43 2.21 -6.33 -1.24
CA ASN A 43 3.64 -6.11 -1.33
C ASN A 43 4.38 -7.06 -0.37
N ALA A 44 5.35 -7.82 -0.87
CA ALA A 44 6.23 -8.64 -0.03
C ALA A 44 7.32 -7.74 0.57
N LEU A 45 6.97 -7.00 1.63
CA LEU A 45 7.69 -5.77 2.00
C LEU A 45 9.05 -5.92 2.68
N THR A 46 9.59 -7.13 2.77
CA THR A 46 11.00 -7.30 3.12
C THR A 46 11.55 -8.56 2.45
N PRO A 47 12.86 -8.63 2.16
CA PRO A 47 13.52 -9.84 1.69
C PRO A 47 13.22 -11.06 2.58
N VAL A 48 13.08 -10.83 3.89
CA VAL A 48 12.71 -11.83 4.89
C VAL A 48 11.30 -12.36 4.67
N ILE A 49 10.32 -11.48 4.45
CA ILE A 49 8.94 -11.89 4.11
C ILE A 49 8.90 -12.61 2.77
N ALA A 50 9.58 -12.10 1.73
CA ALA A 50 9.56 -12.70 0.41
C ALA A 50 10.15 -14.12 0.39
N ALA A 51 11.25 -14.35 1.12
CA ALA A 51 11.86 -15.67 1.24
C ALA A 51 10.96 -16.67 2.02
N ASN A 52 10.26 -16.17 3.04
CA ASN A 52 9.47 -16.98 3.97
C ASN A 52 7.96 -16.85 3.76
N ALA A 53 7.50 -16.31 2.63
CA ALA A 53 6.09 -15.98 2.39
C ALA A 53 5.15 -17.19 2.58
N LYS A 54 5.66 -18.40 2.30
CA LYS A 54 4.93 -19.66 2.48
C LYS A 54 4.65 -20.00 3.94
N LEU A 55 5.47 -19.52 4.88
CA LEU A 55 5.32 -19.81 6.31
C LEU A 55 4.16 -19.03 6.96
N PHE A 56 3.67 -17.97 6.32
CA PHE A 56 2.51 -17.22 6.81
C PHE A 56 1.16 -17.87 6.49
N HIS A 57 1.12 -18.84 5.58
CA HIS A 57 -0.12 -19.53 5.16
C HIS A 57 -1.27 -18.59 4.77
N PHE A 58 -0.94 -17.47 4.12
CA PHE A 58 -1.94 -16.57 3.55
C PHE A 58 -2.69 -17.21 2.38
N CYS A 59 -3.90 -16.72 2.14
CA CYS A 59 -4.71 -17.16 1.01
C CYS A 59 -4.00 -16.88 -0.33
N THR A 60 -3.99 -17.87 -1.20
CA THR A 60 -3.47 -17.74 -2.56
C THR A 60 -4.61 -17.54 -3.56
N PRO A 61 -4.42 -16.70 -4.59
CA PRO A 61 -5.40 -16.53 -5.65
C PRO A 61 -5.55 -17.81 -6.49
N GLU A 62 -6.79 -18.12 -6.92
CA GLU A 62 -7.12 -19.31 -7.71
C GLU A 62 -6.34 -19.38 -9.04
N GLU A 63 -6.05 -18.23 -9.64
CA GLU A 63 -5.29 -18.12 -10.88
C GLU A 63 -3.76 -18.20 -10.69
N GLY A 64 -3.31 -18.42 -9.46
CA GLY A 64 -1.90 -18.36 -9.08
C GLY A 64 -1.37 -16.95 -8.87
N VAL A 65 -0.20 -16.88 -8.24
CA VAL A 65 0.49 -15.64 -7.91
C VAL A 65 1.13 -15.05 -9.17
N LYS A 66 0.72 -13.84 -9.54
CA LYS A 66 1.16 -13.09 -10.71
C LYS A 66 1.80 -11.78 -10.26
N LYS A 67 3.07 -11.59 -10.63
CA LYS A 67 3.79 -10.34 -10.40
C LYS A 67 3.13 -9.20 -11.18
N GLN A 68 2.94 -8.05 -10.54
CA GLN A 68 2.40 -6.84 -11.17
C GLN A 68 3.52 -5.95 -11.72
N SER A 69 3.18 -5.12 -12.71
CA SER A 69 4.09 -4.12 -13.25
C SER A 69 4.38 -3.04 -12.20
N GLU A 70 5.66 -2.92 -11.85
CA GLU A 70 6.19 -1.95 -10.90
C GLU A 70 6.38 -0.58 -11.59
N SER A 71 6.03 0.51 -10.91
CA SER A 71 6.44 1.87 -11.30
C SER A 71 7.93 2.06 -11.03
N LEU A 72 8.55 3.07 -11.65
CA LEU A 72 9.97 3.39 -11.41
C LEU A 72 10.27 3.57 -9.91
N GLY A 73 9.37 4.22 -9.17
CA GLY A 73 9.50 4.39 -7.71
C GLY A 73 9.53 3.04 -7.00
N SER A 74 8.57 2.16 -7.27
CA SER A 74 8.50 0.84 -6.63
C SER A 74 9.73 -0.04 -6.92
N ILE A 75 10.37 0.11 -8.10
CA ILE A 75 11.64 -0.57 -8.40
C ILE A 75 12.78 -0.03 -7.51
N LEU A 76 12.87 1.30 -7.36
CA LEU A 76 13.90 1.94 -6.53
C LEU A 76 13.74 1.62 -5.05
N PHE A 77 12.50 1.51 -4.56
CA PHE A 77 12.20 1.13 -3.18
C PHE A 77 12.22 -0.39 -2.95
N GLY A 78 12.46 -1.18 -4.00
CA GLY A 78 12.61 -2.64 -3.90
C GLY A 78 11.30 -3.39 -3.67
N ASP A 79 10.16 -2.77 -3.98
CA ASP A 79 8.86 -3.40 -3.85
C ASP A 79 8.76 -4.67 -4.69
N ARG A 80 7.89 -5.57 -4.23
CA ARG A 80 7.56 -6.83 -4.90
C ARG A 80 6.05 -7.02 -4.85
N ILE A 81 5.38 -6.50 -5.88
CA ILE A 81 3.91 -6.39 -5.91
C ILE A 81 3.31 -7.60 -6.63
N PHE A 82 2.31 -8.22 -6.01
CA PHE A 82 1.58 -9.39 -6.53
C PHE A 82 0.06 -9.21 -6.47
N ASN A 83 -0.66 -9.96 -7.29
CA ASN A 83 -2.12 -10.07 -7.16
C ASN A 83 -2.53 -10.76 -5.85
N SER A 84 -3.75 -10.47 -5.40
CA SER A 84 -4.34 -11.06 -4.20
C SER A 84 -5.64 -11.81 -4.53
N PRO A 85 -6.14 -12.67 -3.63
CA PRO A 85 -7.43 -13.36 -3.80
C PRO A 85 -8.66 -12.47 -3.52
N TYR A 86 -8.48 -11.21 -3.08
CA TYR A 86 -9.60 -10.32 -2.77
C TYR A 86 -10.37 -9.93 -4.03
N LYS A 87 -11.70 -10.07 -3.99
CA LYS A 87 -12.62 -9.76 -5.09
C LYS A 87 -13.52 -8.59 -4.68
N LEU A 88 -12.97 -7.38 -4.76
CA LEU A 88 -13.70 -6.14 -4.45
C LEU A 88 -14.34 -5.56 -5.71
N TYR A 89 -15.55 -5.02 -5.57
CA TYR A 89 -16.28 -4.38 -6.67
C TYR A 89 -16.75 -2.99 -6.25
N MET A 90 -16.55 -2.00 -7.12
CA MET A 90 -16.85 -0.60 -6.86
C MET A 90 -18.32 -0.42 -6.42
N GLY A 91 -18.51 0.18 -5.24
CA GLY A 91 -19.83 0.47 -4.67
C GLY A 91 -20.63 -0.74 -4.18
N LYS A 92 -20.05 -1.94 -4.13
CA LYS A 92 -20.71 -3.14 -3.59
C LYS A 92 -20.18 -3.46 -2.20
N ASN A 93 -21.03 -3.26 -1.20
CA ASN A 93 -20.73 -3.66 0.18
C ASN A 93 -20.94 -5.18 0.34
N SER A 94 -20.11 -5.81 1.16
CA SER A 94 -20.30 -7.19 1.60
C SER A 94 -19.84 -7.32 3.05
N SER A 95 -20.48 -8.21 3.80
CA SER A 95 -20.16 -8.48 5.20
C SER A 95 -19.74 -9.93 5.36
N CYS A 96 -18.72 -10.16 6.19
CA CYS A 96 -18.24 -11.49 6.57
C CYS A 96 -17.98 -12.43 5.38
N THR A 97 -17.28 -11.93 4.35
CA THR A 97 -16.94 -12.74 3.18
C THR A 97 -15.74 -13.63 3.51
N VAL A 98 -15.88 -14.93 3.28
CA VAL A 98 -14.78 -15.90 3.46
C VAL A 98 -13.81 -15.79 2.29
N LEU A 99 -12.54 -15.56 2.60
CA LEU A 99 -11.46 -15.51 1.63
C LEU A 99 -10.91 -16.91 1.36
N CYS A 100 -10.46 -17.58 2.43
CA CYS A 100 -10.05 -18.99 2.38
C CYS A 100 -10.01 -19.61 3.79
N LYS A 101 -9.90 -20.94 3.84
CA LYS A 101 -9.49 -21.68 5.04
C LYS A 101 -7.97 -21.80 5.06
N SER A 102 -7.35 -21.48 6.18
CA SER A 102 -5.90 -21.65 6.41
C SER A 102 -5.64 -22.72 7.46
N VAL A 103 -4.54 -23.45 7.29
CA VAL A 103 -4.09 -24.52 8.17
C VAL A 103 -2.62 -24.28 8.47
N VAL A 104 -2.31 -23.97 9.72
CA VAL A 104 -0.96 -23.59 10.17
C VAL A 104 -0.40 -24.68 11.09
N PRO A 105 0.68 -25.38 10.67
CA PRO A 105 1.40 -26.33 11.51
C PRO A 105 2.05 -25.65 12.73
N PRO A 106 2.38 -26.40 13.80
CA PRO A 106 2.97 -25.84 15.02
C PRO A 106 4.28 -25.07 14.81
N ALA A 107 5.15 -25.55 13.91
CA ALA A 107 6.43 -24.88 13.61
C ALA A 107 6.22 -23.51 12.95
N ASP A 108 5.24 -23.42 12.04
CA ASP A 108 4.94 -22.18 11.31
C ASP A 108 4.14 -21.22 12.20
N ALA A 109 3.34 -21.75 13.12
CA ALA A 109 2.66 -20.95 14.16
C ALA A 109 3.66 -20.18 15.01
N LYS A 110 4.75 -20.82 15.42
CA LYS A 110 5.84 -20.14 16.15
C LYS A 110 6.45 -19.01 15.33
N PHE A 111 6.76 -19.27 14.05
CA PHE A 111 7.27 -18.25 13.14
C PHE A 111 6.32 -17.06 13.01
N ILE A 112 5.01 -17.29 12.89
CA ILE A 112 4.01 -16.23 12.80
C ILE A 112 3.94 -15.44 14.11
N ASN A 113 3.90 -16.10 15.27
CA ASN A 113 3.89 -15.44 16.57
C ASN A 113 5.11 -14.53 16.75
N GLU A 114 6.31 -15.00 16.40
CA GLU A 114 7.54 -14.18 16.43
C GLU A 114 7.44 -12.95 15.53
N ARG A 115 6.85 -13.08 14.33
CA ARG A 115 6.65 -11.93 13.42
C ARG A 115 5.60 -10.96 13.94
N ILE A 116 4.60 -11.41 14.70
CA ILE A 116 3.64 -10.51 15.33
C ILE A 116 4.33 -9.68 16.41
N LEU A 117 5.14 -10.31 17.27
CA LEU A 117 5.93 -9.64 18.32
C LEU A 117 7.03 -8.70 17.78
N GLU A 118 7.33 -8.78 16.48
CA GLU A 118 8.24 -7.86 15.78
C GLU A 118 7.47 -6.70 15.10
N ASP A 119 6.21 -6.47 15.48
CA ASP A 119 5.33 -5.43 14.92
C ASP A 119 5.21 -5.52 13.38
N GLN A 120 5.16 -6.74 12.84
CA GLN A 120 5.18 -6.89 11.39
C GLN A 120 3.87 -6.40 10.75
N ALA A 121 4.00 -5.41 9.87
CA ALA A 121 2.89 -4.86 9.10
C ALA A 121 2.60 -5.63 7.79
N ILE A 122 1.33 -5.77 7.48
CA ILE A 122 0.80 -6.20 6.19
C ILE A 122 0.58 -4.96 5.32
N ASN A 123 0.92 -5.08 4.04
CA ASN A 123 0.88 -3.98 3.11
C ASN A 123 0.12 -4.34 1.85
N TRP A 124 -1.06 -3.73 1.72
CA TRP A 124 -1.88 -3.83 0.51
C TRP A 124 -1.81 -2.54 -0.27
N LEU A 125 -2.06 -2.66 -1.57
CA LEU A 125 -2.08 -1.55 -2.50
C LEU A 125 -3.35 -1.63 -3.34
N VAL A 126 -4.15 -0.56 -3.34
CA VAL A 126 -5.38 -0.45 -4.14
C VAL A 126 -5.36 0.86 -4.88
N ASP A 127 -5.44 0.80 -6.21
CA ASP A 127 -5.39 1.98 -7.08
C ASP A 127 -4.19 2.91 -6.85
N GLY A 128 -3.07 2.33 -6.40
CA GLY A 128 -1.84 3.05 -6.06
C GLY A 128 -1.81 3.64 -4.65
N LEU A 129 -2.88 3.50 -3.86
CA LEU A 129 -2.90 3.90 -2.44
C LEU A 129 -2.59 2.70 -1.53
N PRO A 130 -1.80 2.89 -0.47
CA PRO A 130 -1.61 1.86 0.54
C PRO A 130 -2.91 1.65 1.32
N ALA A 131 -3.18 0.42 1.73
CA ALA A 131 -4.16 0.19 2.77
C ALA A 131 -3.60 0.66 4.10
N SER A 132 -4.43 1.34 4.89
CA SER A 132 -3.97 2.08 6.04
C SER A 132 -4.89 1.95 7.24
N GLU A 133 -4.32 2.11 8.43
CA GLU A 133 -5.08 2.31 9.66
C GLU A 133 -5.33 3.80 9.89
N LEU A 134 -6.51 4.12 10.43
CA LEU A 134 -6.83 5.47 10.86
C LEU A 134 -6.18 5.73 12.23
N LYS A 135 -5.17 6.60 12.28
CA LYS A 135 -4.50 6.98 13.53
C LYS A 135 -4.68 8.47 13.81
N GLN A 136 -4.51 8.83 15.07
CA GLN A 136 -4.53 10.22 15.52
C GLN A 136 -3.17 10.56 16.13
N ASP A 137 -2.60 11.69 15.72
CA ASP A 137 -1.38 12.20 16.32
C ASP A 137 -1.69 12.71 17.75
N PRO A 138 -1.08 12.15 18.80
CA PRO A 138 -1.35 12.58 20.17
C PRO A 138 -0.89 14.02 20.46
N LYS A 139 0.00 14.59 19.64
CA LYS A 139 0.51 15.96 19.82
C LYS A 139 -0.36 17.00 19.13
N SER A 140 -0.70 16.79 17.86
CA SER A 140 -1.47 17.77 17.07
C SER A 140 -2.98 17.52 17.12
N GLY A 141 -3.40 16.28 17.39
CA GLY A 141 -4.80 15.85 17.29
C GLY A 141 -5.26 15.55 15.86
N ASP A 142 -4.36 15.67 14.87
CA ASP A 142 -4.69 15.43 13.47
C ASP A 142 -4.92 13.94 13.23
N ILE A 143 -5.89 13.65 12.36
CA ILE A 143 -6.18 12.29 11.90
C ILE A 143 -5.39 12.05 10.62
N PHE A 144 -4.68 10.93 10.56
CA PHE A 144 -3.89 10.53 9.40
C PHE A 144 -4.03 9.04 9.11
N TYR A 145 -3.62 8.65 7.91
CA TYR A 145 -3.67 7.27 7.43
C TYR A 145 -2.27 6.68 7.53
N ASP A 146 -2.07 5.81 8.52
CA ASP A 146 -0.79 5.13 8.72
C ASP A 146 -0.66 3.97 7.73
N MET A 147 0.46 3.89 7.02
CA MET A 147 0.60 2.94 5.91
C MET A 147 0.82 1.52 6.42
N GLY A 148 0.02 0.58 5.91
CA GLY A 148 -0.01 -0.79 6.39
C GLY A 148 -0.92 -0.96 7.60
N PHE A 149 -1.02 -2.20 8.08
CA PHE A 149 -1.77 -2.57 9.28
C PHE A 149 -1.18 -3.85 9.88
N ASN A 150 -1.34 -4.06 11.18
CA ASN A 150 -0.62 -5.11 11.88
C ASN A 150 -1.08 -6.54 11.53
N LEU A 151 -0.12 -7.45 11.37
CA LEU A 151 -0.36 -8.90 11.18
C LEU A 151 -1.14 -9.51 12.34
N GLY A 152 -0.87 -9.04 13.55
CA GLY A 152 -1.51 -9.48 14.78
C GLY A 152 -1.57 -8.34 15.78
N ASN A 153 -1.89 -8.68 17.02
CA ASN A 153 -1.86 -7.75 18.13
C ASN A 153 -1.07 -8.38 19.28
N ASP A 154 -0.12 -7.62 19.79
CA ASP A 154 0.76 -7.90 20.92
C ASP A 154 0.72 -6.79 21.99
N ASP A 155 -0.28 -5.90 21.93
CA ASP A 155 -0.49 -4.83 22.90
C ASP A 155 -0.97 -5.38 24.25
N ASP A 156 -0.52 -4.74 25.34
CA ASP A 156 -0.99 -4.94 26.72
C ASP A 156 -1.11 -6.42 27.15
N GLU A 157 -2.33 -6.97 27.09
CA GLU A 157 -2.66 -8.35 27.49
C GLU A 157 -2.05 -9.40 26.54
N TYR A 158 -1.66 -9.01 25.33
CA TYR A 158 -1.14 -9.89 24.29
C TYR A 158 0.39 -9.89 24.19
N ALA A 159 1.09 -9.11 25.03
CA ALA A 159 2.56 -8.96 24.97
C ALA A 159 3.34 -10.27 25.14
N GLU A 160 2.86 -11.18 26.00
CA GLU A 160 3.49 -12.50 26.17
C GLU A 160 2.97 -13.53 25.17
N LYS A 161 1.75 -13.35 24.69
CA LYS A 161 1.07 -14.31 23.82
C LYS A 161 0.26 -13.58 22.76
N PRO A 162 0.88 -13.31 21.58
CA PRO A 162 0.26 -12.51 20.55
C PRO A 162 -0.95 -13.22 19.94
N ILE A 163 -1.86 -12.43 19.37
CA ILE A 163 -3.03 -12.91 18.64
C ILE A 163 -2.91 -12.58 17.16
N LEU A 164 -3.37 -13.48 16.30
CA LEU A 164 -3.35 -13.28 14.85
C LEU A 164 -4.60 -12.52 14.39
N ASN A 165 -4.43 -11.51 13.54
CA ASN A 165 -5.55 -10.88 12.85
C ASN A 165 -5.92 -11.69 11.59
N ASN A 166 -7.15 -12.19 11.54
CA ASN A 166 -7.67 -13.00 10.44
C ASN A 166 -9.00 -12.46 9.86
N HIS A 167 -9.52 -11.38 10.42
CA HIS A 167 -10.64 -10.64 9.86
C HIS A 167 -10.21 -9.21 9.55
N TYR A 168 -10.64 -8.67 8.41
CA TYR A 168 -10.30 -7.31 8.00
C TYR A 168 -11.57 -6.55 7.61
N ASP A 169 -11.90 -5.51 8.38
CA ASP A 169 -12.92 -4.55 8.00
C ASP A 169 -12.29 -3.50 7.07
N ILE A 170 -12.63 -3.59 5.80
CA ILE A 170 -12.10 -2.74 4.74
C ILE A 170 -13.13 -1.65 4.44
N LYS A 171 -12.74 -0.39 4.61
CA LYS A 171 -13.52 0.76 4.18
C LYS A 171 -12.83 1.43 3.01
N MET A 172 -13.52 1.43 1.88
CA MET A 172 -13.08 2.08 0.67
C MET A 172 -13.77 3.43 0.53
N GLU A 173 -12.97 4.47 0.39
CA GLU A 173 -13.47 5.81 0.13
C GLU A 173 -13.35 6.12 -1.36
N TYR A 174 -14.43 6.67 -1.91
CA TYR A 174 -14.46 7.06 -3.31
C TYR A 174 -14.97 8.49 -3.48
N HIS A 175 -14.52 9.14 -4.54
CA HIS A 175 -14.99 10.45 -4.95
C HIS A 175 -15.59 10.38 -6.35
N THR A 176 -16.70 11.08 -6.56
CA THR A 176 -17.38 11.21 -7.85
C THR A 176 -17.97 12.61 -8.01
N LYS A 177 -17.91 13.15 -9.24
CA LYS A 177 -18.50 14.46 -9.60
C LYS A 177 -19.77 14.34 -10.43
N ASP A 178 -19.93 13.24 -11.16
CA ASP A 178 -20.94 13.05 -12.19
C ASP A 178 -21.79 11.79 -11.99
N GLU A 179 -21.58 11.07 -10.88
CA GLU A 179 -22.23 9.80 -10.52
C GLU A 179 -22.03 8.68 -11.55
N LYS A 180 -21.05 8.84 -12.44
CA LYS A 180 -20.70 7.87 -13.47
C LYS A 180 -19.27 7.37 -13.29
N ASN A 181 -18.36 8.30 -12.99
CA ASN A 181 -16.96 8.03 -12.79
C ASN A 181 -16.65 8.05 -11.29
N PHE A 182 -16.21 6.91 -10.78
CA PHE A 182 -15.87 6.71 -9.38
C PHE A 182 -14.36 6.52 -9.26
N ARG A 183 -13.72 7.31 -8.39
CA ARG A 183 -12.27 7.25 -8.16
C ARG A 183 -12.00 6.87 -6.72
N VAL A 184 -11.12 5.90 -6.50
CA VAL A 184 -10.69 5.52 -5.15
C VAL A 184 -9.80 6.63 -4.59
N VAL A 185 -10.11 7.09 -3.37
CA VAL A 185 -9.39 8.16 -2.68
C VAL A 185 -8.93 7.79 -1.28
N GLY A 186 -9.41 6.69 -0.71
CA GLY A 186 -9.02 6.21 0.61
C GLY A 186 -9.19 4.70 0.74
N VAL A 187 -8.27 4.07 1.46
CA VAL A 187 -8.28 2.62 1.75
C VAL A 187 -7.98 2.45 3.23
N LEU A 188 -9.02 2.24 4.02
CA LEU A 188 -8.90 2.07 5.46
C LEU A 188 -9.15 0.60 5.82
N VAL A 189 -8.34 0.06 6.72
CA VAL A 189 -8.45 -1.32 7.20
C VAL A 189 -8.43 -1.32 8.72
N TRP A 190 -9.38 -2.03 9.33
CA TRP A 190 -9.35 -2.39 10.75
C TRP A 190 -9.17 -3.90 10.87
N PRO A 191 -8.00 -4.36 11.35
CA PRO A 191 -7.74 -5.77 11.55
C PRO A 191 -8.34 -6.27 12.88
N PHE A 192 -8.93 -7.47 12.84
CA PHE A 192 -9.51 -8.13 14.01
C PHE A 192 -9.12 -9.60 14.10
N SER A 193 -9.08 -10.11 15.32
CA SER A 193 -8.80 -11.50 15.63
C SER A 193 -10.08 -12.25 15.96
N LEU A 194 -10.40 -13.30 15.19
CA LEU A 194 -11.60 -14.12 15.32
C LEU A 194 -11.22 -15.60 15.46
N ALA A 195 -11.48 -16.18 16.63
CA ALA A 195 -11.29 -17.61 16.84
C ALA A 195 -12.25 -18.48 15.99
N PRO A 196 -11.85 -19.71 15.64
CA PRO A 196 -12.71 -20.67 14.95
C PRO A 196 -13.97 -21.00 15.76
N GLN A 197 -15.13 -20.97 15.09
CA GLN A 197 -16.41 -21.30 15.71
C GLN A 197 -16.84 -22.74 15.42
N ALA A 198 -17.56 -23.35 16.36
CA ALA A 198 -18.04 -24.72 16.26
C ALA A 198 -19.07 -24.95 15.12
N SER A 199 -19.68 -23.88 14.62
CA SER A 199 -20.72 -23.89 13.57
C SER A 199 -20.18 -24.20 12.16
N GLY A 200 -18.86 -24.24 11.97
CA GLY A 200 -18.23 -24.51 10.66
C GLY A 200 -18.35 -23.37 9.65
N LYS A 201 -18.99 -22.26 10.00
CA LYS A 201 -19.02 -21.00 9.23
C LYS A 201 -18.49 -19.87 10.12
N PRO A 202 -17.64 -18.97 9.61
CA PRO A 202 -17.18 -17.83 10.40
C PRO A 202 -18.36 -16.89 10.67
N ASN A 203 -18.52 -16.47 11.92
CA ASN A 203 -19.35 -15.33 12.28
C ASN A 203 -18.41 -14.15 12.52
N CYS A 204 -18.61 -13.08 11.76
CA CYS A 204 -17.81 -11.87 11.82
C CYS A 204 -18.52 -10.73 12.57
N ASP A 205 -19.51 -11.06 13.42
CA ASP A 205 -20.07 -10.09 14.36
C ASP A 205 -19.01 -9.69 15.39
N THR A 206 -18.21 -8.68 15.04
CA THR A 206 -17.17 -8.07 15.89
C THR A 206 -17.76 -7.37 17.12
N MET A 207 -19.07 -7.03 17.09
CA MET A 207 -19.81 -6.48 18.23
C MET A 207 -20.36 -7.55 19.18
N ALA A 208 -20.25 -8.84 18.85
CA ALA A 208 -20.55 -9.89 19.81
C ALA A 208 -19.39 -9.92 20.81
N ALA A 209 -19.61 -9.35 22.00
CA ALA A 209 -18.67 -9.27 23.13
C ALA A 209 -18.08 -10.62 23.63
N ASN A 210 -18.31 -11.72 22.92
CA ASN A 210 -17.97 -13.09 23.27
C ASN A 210 -17.19 -13.84 22.19
N SER A 211 -16.69 -13.18 21.13
CA SER A 211 -15.79 -13.85 20.17
C SER A 211 -14.36 -13.86 20.72
N PRO A 212 -13.82 -15.02 21.17
CA PRO A 212 -12.47 -15.05 21.70
C PRO A 212 -11.45 -14.77 20.58
N PRO A 213 -10.29 -14.20 20.91
CA PRO A 213 -9.25 -13.94 19.93
C PRO A 213 -8.58 -15.25 19.46
N LEU A 214 -7.98 -15.19 18.28
CA LEU A 214 -7.27 -16.30 17.65
C LEU A 214 -5.81 -16.34 18.14
N TYR A 215 -5.55 -17.27 19.05
CA TYR A 215 -4.18 -17.67 19.41
C TYR A 215 -3.69 -18.80 18.50
N LEU A 216 -2.48 -18.67 17.96
CA LEU A 216 -1.81 -19.76 17.28
C LEU A 216 -1.04 -20.61 18.30
N SER A 217 -1.36 -21.90 18.35
CA SER A 217 -0.68 -22.84 19.23
C SER A 217 0.58 -23.40 18.57
N GLU A 218 1.68 -23.39 19.32
CA GLU A 218 2.98 -23.95 18.90
C GLU A 218 3.11 -25.47 19.15
N SER A 219 2.05 -26.12 19.63
CA SER A 219 2.03 -27.56 19.91
C SER A 219 1.04 -28.36 19.08
N LYS A 220 0.03 -27.70 18.49
CA LYS A 220 -1.00 -28.34 17.65
C LYS A 220 -1.20 -27.57 16.35
N THR A 221 -1.71 -28.27 15.33
CA THR A 221 -2.14 -27.64 14.09
C THR A 221 -3.31 -26.70 14.35
N ASN A 222 -3.24 -25.50 13.77
CA ASN A 222 -4.25 -24.46 13.91
C ASN A 222 -5.05 -24.37 12.60
N GLU A 223 -6.37 -24.34 12.69
CA GLU A 223 -7.25 -24.19 11.52
C GLU A 223 -8.19 -23.01 11.75
N PHE A 224 -8.23 -22.09 10.79
CA PHE A 224 -9.07 -20.89 10.87
C PHE A 224 -9.43 -20.38 9.47
N PHE A 225 -10.29 -19.36 9.41
CA PHE A 225 -10.67 -18.71 8.17
C PHE A 225 -10.12 -17.30 8.12
N TYR A 226 -9.63 -16.89 6.96
CA TYR A 226 -9.47 -15.48 6.64
C TYR A 226 -10.78 -14.95 6.10
N THR A 227 -11.21 -13.81 6.63
CA THR A 227 -12.48 -13.19 6.28
C THR A 227 -12.32 -11.69 6.13
N TYR A 228 -13.23 -11.05 5.40
CA TYR A 228 -13.24 -9.60 5.29
C TYR A 228 -14.65 -9.07 5.12
N THR A 229 -14.82 -7.81 5.51
CA THR A 229 -16.01 -7.01 5.29
C THR A 229 -15.58 -5.82 4.43
N ILE A 230 -16.39 -5.44 3.44
CA ILE A 230 -16.13 -4.31 2.57
C ILE A 230 -17.27 -3.31 2.68
N THR A 231 -16.91 -2.07 2.96
CA THR A 231 -17.84 -0.94 2.99
C THR A 231 -17.33 0.17 2.07
N TRP A 232 -18.23 0.73 1.28
CA TRP A 232 -17.94 1.88 0.41
C TRP A 232 -18.60 3.13 0.98
N SER A 233 -17.83 4.21 1.06
CA SER A 233 -18.36 5.53 1.44
C SER A 233 -17.90 6.60 0.48
N ARG A 234 -18.81 7.51 0.13
CA ARG A 234 -18.45 8.71 -0.62
C ARG A 234 -17.61 9.64 0.26
N SER A 235 -16.55 10.21 -0.31
CA SER A 235 -15.69 11.20 0.30
C SER A 235 -15.69 12.48 -0.54
N GLU A 236 -15.58 13.62 0.13
CA GLU A 236 -15.45 14.94 -0.50
C GLU A 236 -14.02 15.19 -1.01
N THR A 237 -13.05 14.35 -0.62
CA THR A 237 -11.65 14.46 -1.05
C THR A 237 -11.51 14.25 -2.56
N PRO A 238 -11.06 15.28 -3.32
CA PRO A 238 -10.79 15.11 -4.74
C PRO A 238 -9.63 14.14 -4.98
N TRP A 239 -9.65 13.43 -6.12
CA TRP A 239 -8.56 12.52 -6.49
C TRP A 239 -7.16 13.17 -6.49
N ALA A 240 -7.06 14.47 -6.81
CA ALA A 240 -5.77 15.17 -6.87
C ALA A 240 -5.08 15.31 -5.51
N THR A 241 -5.84 15.34 -4.41
CA THR A 241 -5.34 15.53 -3.04
C THR A 241 -5.53 14.27 -2.20
N ARG A 242 -5.78 13.13 -2.84
CA ARG A 242 -6.06 11.85 -2.14
C ARG A 242 -4.88 11.33 -1.32
N TRP A 243 -3.67 11.79 -1.61
CA TRP A 243 -2.46 11.43 -0.86
C TRP A 243 -2.27 12.25 0.41
N ASP A 244 -2.97 13.39 0.57
CA ASP A 244 -2.73 14.31 1.68
C ASP A 244 -2.93 13.64 3.05
N ASN A 245 -3.92 12.74 3.18
CA ASN A 245 -4.19 11.99 4.41
C ASN A 245 -3.08 10.97 4.77
N TYR A 246 -2.27 10.54 3.80
CA TYR A 246 -1.19 9.55 4.00
C TYR A 246 0.17 10.21 4.25
N LEU A 247 0.30 11.51 3.98
CA LEU A 247 1.56 12.25 4.04
C LEU A 247 1.65 13.12 5.31
N HIS A 248 1.28 12.55 6.46
CA HIS A 248 1.36 13.25 7.74
C HIS A 248 2.80 13.48 8.19
N ILE A 249 3.08 14.68 8.70
CA ILE A 249 4.43 15.09 9.12
C ILE A 249 4.40 15.33 10.64
N PHE A 250 4.92 14.36 11.41
CA PHE A 250 4.88 14.39 12.88
C PHE A 250 5.75 15.49 13.52
N ASP A 251 6.89 15.86 12.92
CA ASP A 251 7.72 16.95 13.42
C ASP A 251 8.53 17.66 12.32
N PRO A 252 8.02 18.77 11.76
CA PRO A 252 8.76 19.53 10.76
C PRO A 252 10.02 20.20 11.34
N LYS A 253 10.15 20.33 12.67
CA LYS A 253 11.30 21.00 13.30
C LYS A 253 12.59 20.18 13.24
N ILE A 254 12.53 18.88 13.01
CA ILE A 254 13.75 18.03 12.93
C ILE A 254 14.38 18.08 11.54
N HIS A 255 13.60 18.35 10.48
CA HIS A 255 14.10 18.31 9.10
C HIS A 255 14.81 19.60 8.63
N TRP A 256 14.44 20.78 9.14
CA TRP A 256 15.03 22.03 8.67
C TRP A 256 16.51 22.20 9.08
N PHE A 257 16.95 21.58 10.17
CA PHE A 257 18.37 21.59 10.56
C PHE A 257 19.24 20.85 9.54
N SER A 258 18.77 19.69 9.05
CA SER A 258 19.44 18.95 7.98
C SER A 258 19.46 19.74 6.66
N LEU A 259 18.35 20.40 6.31
CA LEU A 259 18.25 21.24 5.13
C LEU A 259 19.24 22.42 5.18
N VAL A 260 19.35 23.12 6.32
CA VAL A 260 20.32 24.20 6.51
C VAL A 260 21.75 23.66 6.41
N ASN A 261 22.05 22.53 7.05
CA ASN A 261 23.37 21.92 7.02
C ASN A 261 23.78 21.54 5.58
N SER A 262 22.89 20.92 4.81
CA SER A 262 23.13 20.58 3.40
C SER A 262 23.34 21.82 2.54
N ILE A 263 22.58 22.90 2.76
CA ILE A 263 22.76 24.16 2.03
C ILE A 263 24.14 24.78 2.32
N VAL A 264 24.57 24.81 3.58
CA VAL A 264 25.89 25.34 3.97
C VAL A 264 27.02 24.59 3.28
N ILE A 265 26.95 23.26 3.23
CA ILE A 265 27.95 22.42 2.55
C ILE A 265 27.98 22.71 1.04
N VAL A 266 26.82 22.80 0.39
CA VAL A 266 26.74 23.10 -1.05
C VAL A 266 27.30 24.47 -1.36
N VAL A 267 26.95 25.51 -0.59
CA VAL A 267 27.48 26.87 -0.76
C VAL A 267 29.00 26.89 -0.58
N PHE A 268 29.53 26.20 0.43
CA PHE A 268 30.97 26.12 0.67
C PHE A 268 31.70 25.45 -0.50
N LEU A 269 31.18 24.32 -1.00
CA LEU A 269 31.74 23.63 -2.17
C LEU A 269 31.69 24.49 -3.43
N CYS A 270 30.58 25.20 -3.68
CA CYS A 270 30.46 26.13 -4.79
C CYS A 270 31.48 27.28 -4.71
N VAL A 271 31.70 27.85 -3.52
CA VAL A 271 32.71 28.91 -3.31
C VAL A 271 34.12 28.38 -3.55
N MET A 272 34.44 27.20 -3.02
CA MET A 272 35.75 26.56 -3.21
C MET A 272 36.03 26.29 -4.69
N VAL A 273 35.06 25.70 -5.41
CA VAL A 273 35.19 25.45 -6.86
C VAL A 273 35.32 26.76 -7.63
N SER A 274 34.51 27.77 -7.29
CA SER A 274 34.59 29.10 -7.94
C SER A 274 35.95 29.76 -7.72
N MET A 275 36.51 29.66 -6.52
CA MET A 275 37.84 30.19 -6.20
C MET A 275 38.94 29.47 -7.00
N ILE A 276 38.86 28.13 -7.13
CA ILE A 276 39.78 27.35 -7.95
C ILE A 276 39.69 27.77 -9.42
N LEU A 277 38.48 27.88 -9.97
CA LEU A 277 38.28 28.30 -11.37
C LEU A 277 38.81 29.71 -11.61
N LEU A 278 38.48 30.67 -10.75
CA LEU A 278 38.98 32.05 -10.85
C LEU A 278 40.50 32.13 -10.74
N ARG A 279 41.10 31.34 -9.84
CA ARG A 279 42.56 31.27 -9.67
C ARG A 279 43.27 30.63 -10.86
N THR A 280 42.66 29.64 -11.49
CA THR A 280 43.21 29.01 -12.70
C THR A 280 43.12 29.95 -13.88
N VAL A 281 41.97 30.60 -14.10
CA VAL A 281 41.78 31.58 -15.18
C VAL A 281 42.70 32.80 -15.01
N SER A 282 42.84 33.34 -13.81
CA SER A 282 43.73 34.49 -13.56
C SER A 282 45.22 34.16 -13.63
N ARG A 283 45.59 32.88 -13.68
CA ARG A 283 46.97 32.43 -13.93
C ARG A 283 47.26 32.12 -15.40
N ASP A 284 46.23 31.98 -16.22
CA ASP A 284 46.32 31.63 -17.65
C ASP A 284 46.18 32.86 -18.57
N VAL A 285 45.83 34.02 -18.00
CA VAL A 285 45.87 35.36 -18.61
C VAL A 285 47.10 36.10 -18.10
#